data_AF-A0A9X2D2V0-F1
#
_entry.id   AF-A0A9X2D2V0-F1
#
_cell.length_a   1.000
_cell.length_b   1.000
_cell.length_c   1.000
_cell.angle_alpha   90.00
_cell.angle_beta   90.00
_cell.angle_gamma   90.00
#
_symmetry.space_group_name_H-M   'P 1'
#
loop_
_entity.id
_entity.type
_entity.pdbx_description
1 polymer ?
#
loop_
_entity_poly.entity_id
_entity_poly.type
_entity_poly.pdbx_seq_one_letter_code
_entity_poly.pdbx_strand_id
1 'polypeptide(L)'
;MSSSSYPEKIVFFQKEIVKKISLKDQFRLERKAMRSISFDDPEQVYLSEEQQALYAIDICEGNLFFDSELYYLDGEYNFVLTCEEAPRILCDKTLHHSYLANGKKVLACGTLVFKEGALIEMTNNSGHYKPTDEEMLAVIKALYVASGKTLLNYISYCTVKPEIYSVADLESSNDFATAVSLEERVVGNIGDNLSVISKSQEDEEEEEYLELNRVVSSSSDYDEKLVVNGVQVEIHTEENEPSQTSEPREEDKSKEVTKFSERRFGRNMSENLTIKYRKLLEGNSFFQSLPKQAEQVTTSVNLTA
;
A
#
# COMPACT_ATOMS: atom_id res chain seq x y z
N MET A 1 24.85 22.02 5.92
CA MET A 1 24.04 20.93 5.33
C MET A 1 23.78 21.32 3.89
N SER A 2 24.41 20.65 2.94
CA SER A 2 24.02 20.77 1.54
C SER A 2 22.54 20.45 1.45
N SER A 3 21.75 21.29 0.78
CA SER A 3 20.38 20.93 0.44
C SER A 3 20.45 19.60 -0.30
N SER A 4 19.97 18.50 0.30
CA SER A 4 19.98 17.20 -0.35
C SER A 4 19.12 17.32 -1.61
N SER A 5 19.77 17.58 -2.74
CA SER A 5 19.11 17.71 -4.01
C SER A 5 18.78 16.30 -4.46
N TYR A 6 17.51 15.91 -4.33
CA TYR A 6 17.05 14.70 -4.99
C TYR A 6 17.27 14.86 -6.50
N PRO A 7 17.68 13.81 -7.22
CA PRO A 7 17.82 13.86 -8.67
C PRO A 7 16.49 14.26 -9.31
N GLU A 8 16.53 15.07 -10.37
CA GLU A 8 15.31 15.53 -11.06
C GLU A 8 14.52 14.34 -11.63
N LYS A 9 15.25 13.34 -12.12
CA LYS A 9 14.78 12.14 -12.79
C LYS A 9 15.48 10.92 -12.19
N ILE A 10 14.72 9.86 -11.93
CA ILE A 10 15.24 8.55 -11.51
C ILE A 10 14.80 7.50 -12.52
N VAL A 11 15.69 6.58 -12.88
CA VAL A 11 15.34 5.41 -13.69
C VAL A 11 15.29 4.19 -12.78
N PHE A 12 14.16 3.50 -12.76
CA PHE A 12 13.94 2.31 -11.95
C PHE A 12 13.30 1.24 -12.83
N PHE A 13 13.96 0.07 -12.96
CA PHE A 13 13.53 -1.01 -13.86
C PHE A 13 13.11 -0.53 -15.26
N GLN A 14 13.97 0.26 -15.91
CA GLN A 14 13.79 0.82 -17.25
C GLN A 14 12.64 1.84 -17.39
N LYS A 15 11.96 2.20 -16.29
CA LYS A 15 10.94 3.25 -16.28
C LYS A 15 11.50 4.52 -15.65
N GLU A 16 11.17 5.64 -16.28
CA GLU A 16 11.52 6.96 -15.80
C GLU A 16 10.49 7.45 -14.78
N ILE A 17 10.96 7.90 -13.63
CA ILE A 17 10.13 8.45 -12.55
C ILE A 17 10.62 9.86 -12.25
N VAL A 18 9.74 10.84 -12.47
CA VAL A 18 10.02 12.27 -12.25
C VAL A 18 9.32 12.80 -10.99
N LYS A 19 8.12 12.27 -10.72
CA LYS A 19 7.27 12.70 -9.61
C LYS A 19 7.84 12.20 -8.28
N LYS A 20 7.83 13.08 -7.28
CA LYS A 20 8.30 12.81 -5.92
C LYS A 20 7.18 13.13 -4.96
N ILE A 21 6.74 12.14 -4.20
CA ILE A 21 5.64 12.29 -3.25
C ILE A 21 6.22 12.77 -1.92
N SER A 22 5.58 13.80 -1.35
CA SER A 22 5.93 14.34 -0.05
C SER A 22 4.85 14.00 0.98
N LEU A 23 5.19 13.93 2.26
CA LEU A 23 4.16 13.92 3.31
C LEU A 23 3.25 15.13 3.17
N LYS A 24 1.96 14.92 3.44
CA LYS A 24 1.00 16.03 3.50
C LYS A 24 1.38 17.04 4.59
N ASP A 25 1.05 18.31 4.37
CA ASP A 25 1.52 19.42 5.21
C ASP A 25 1.11 19.31 6.69
N GLN A 26 -0.03 18.70 6.98
CA GLN A 26 -0.50 18.44 8.34
C GLN A 26 0.47 17.60 9.19
N PHE A 27 1.33 16.78 8.55
CA PHE A 27 2.34 15.95 9.23
C PHE A 27 3.74 16.59 9.24
N ARG A 28 3.86 17.82 8.72
CA ARG A 28 5.15 18.54 8.66
C ARG A 28 5.73 18.81 10.04
N LEU A 29 4.88 19.03 11.05
CA LEU A 29 5.31 19.28 12.43
C LEU A 29 5.93 18.04 13.06
N GLU A 30 5.26 16.88 12.98
CA GLU A 30 5.79 15.58 13.41
C GLU A 30 7.17 15.35 12.78
N ARG A 31 7.26 15.44 11.45
CA ARG A 31 8.52 15.21 10.73
C ARG A 31 9.63 16.13 11.22
N LYS A 32 9.34 17.42 11.46
CA LYS A 32 10.33 18.35 11.99
C LYS A 32 10.79 17.93 13.39
N ALA A 33 9.87 17.58 14.27
CA ALA A 33 10.18 17.16 15.63
C ALA A 33 11.05 15.89 15.62
N MET A 34 10.63 14.86 14.89
CA MET A 34 11.38 13.59 14.76
C MET A 34 12.78 13.81 14.20
N ARG A 35 12.96 14.66 13.19
CA ARG A 35 14.31 14.94 12.66
C ARG A 35 15.19 15.82 13.55
N SER A 36 14.64 16.35 14.64
CA SER A 36 15.37 17.23 15.56
C SER A 36 15.85 16.50 16.81
N ILE A 37 15.34 15.29 17.08
CA ILE A 37 15.74 14.47 18.24
C ILE A 37 16.79 13.44 17.81
N SER A 38 17.61 12.98 18.76
CA SER A 38 18.63 11.95 18.51
C SER A 38 17.99 10.61 18.12
N PHE A 39 18.71 9.76 17.39
CA PHE A 39 18.25 8.40 17.11
C PHE A 39 18.19 7.50 18.36
N ASP A 40 18.92 7.86 19.42
CA ASP A 40 18.87 7.18 20.72
C ASP A 40 17.70 7.65 21.60
N ASP A 41 16.93 8.66 21.16
CA ASP A 41 15.79 9.15 21.93
C ASP A 41 14.63 8.13 21.84
N PRO A 42 14.01 7.73 22.97
CA PRO A 42 12.91 6.76 22.95
C PRO A 42 11.67 7.25 22.20
N GLU A 43 11.54 8.56 21.95
CA GLU A 43 10.46 9.12 21.13
C GLU A 43 10.78 9.14 19.64
N GLN A 44 12.03 8.83 19.25
CA GLN A 44 12.41 8.70 17.85
C GLN A 44 11.86 7.40 17.29
N VAL A 45 10.91 7.54 16.38
CA VAL A 45 10.30 6.42 15.65
C VAL A 45 10.76 6.36 14.18
N TYR A 46 11.51 7.34 13.70
CA TYR A 46 12.04 7.33 12.34
C TYR A 46 13.34 6.53 12.28
N LEU A 47 13.47 5.74 11.22
CA LEU A 47 14.63 4.89 11.01
C LEU A 47 15.87 5.70 10.60
N SER A 48 17.02 5.36 11.17
CA SER A 48 18.33 5.76 10.66
C SER A 48 18.59 5.11 9.29
N GLU A 49 19.59 5.58 8.56
CA GLU A 49 19.95 4.98 7.26
C GLU A 49 20.41 3.53 7.39
N GLU A 50 21.14 3.21 8.47
CA GLU A 50 21.55 1.85 8.81
C GLU A 50 20.34 0.96 9.12
N GLN A 51 19.36 1.47 9.86
CA GLN A 51 18.12 0.75 10.13
C GLN A 51 17.28 0.55 8.86
N GLN A 52 17.19 1.57 7.98
CA GLN A 52 16.49 1.45 6.70
C GLN A 52 17.08 0.32 5.83
N ALA A 53 18.39 0.08 5.89
CA ALA A 53 19.02 -0.99 5.13
C ALA A 53 18.52 -2.39 5.53
N LEU A 54 18.08 -2.58 6.78
CA LEU A 54 17.52 -3.87 7.25
C LEU A 54 16.16 -4.19 6.63
N TYR A 55 15.40 -3.16 6.25
CA TYR A 55 14.09 -3.28 5.61
C TYR A 55 14.15 -3.24 4.10
N ALA A 56 15.35 -3.04 3.53
CA ALA A 56 15.53 -3.09 2.09
C ALA A 56 15.28 -4.51 1.59
N ILE A 57 14.51 -4.61 0.51
CA ILE A 57 14.26 -5.88 -0.16
C ILE A 57 15.01 -5.91 -1.48
N ASP A 58 15.42 -7.11 -1.88
CA ASP A 58 16.12 -7.35 -3.13
C ASP A 58 15.28 -8.23 -4.06
N ILE A 59 15.66 -8.24 -5.34
CA ILE A 59 14.99 -9.00 -6.40
C ILE A 59 16.03 -9.91 -7.05
N CYS A 60 15.79 -11.23 -7.05
CA CYS A 60 16.77 -12.21 -7.53
C CYS A 60 16.59 -12.52 -9.03
N GLU A 61 17.53 -13.31 -9.57
CA GLU A 61 17.36 -13.98 -10.85
C GLU A 61 16.11 -14.88 -10.77
N GLY A 62 15.06 -14.51 -11.51
CA GLY A 62 13.74 -15.13 -11.40
C GLY A 62 12.61 -14.16 -11.04
N ASN A 63 12.93 -12.90 -10.72
CA ASN A 63 11.96 -11.85 -10.37
C ASN A 63 11.20 -12.10 -9.05
N LEU A 64 11.78 -12.91 -8.16
CA LEU A 64 11.26 -13.14 -6.82
C LEU A 64 11.89 -12.15 -5.83
N PHE A 65 11.10 -11.73 -4.86
CA PHE A 65 11.47 -10.73 -3.85
C PHE A 65 11.84 -11.42 -2.53
N PHE A 66 12.92 -10.94 -1.92
CA PHE A 66 13.42 -11.46 -0.65
C PHE A 66 13.86 -10.33 0.29
N ASP A 67 13.82 -10.59 1.59
CA ASP A 67 14.31 -9.68 2.62
C ASP A 67 15.83 -9.70 2.79
N SER A 68 16.35 -8.91 3.72
CA SER A 68 17.78 -8.85 4.02
C SER A 68 18.36 -10.16 4.60
N GLU A 69 17.51 -11.09 5.01
CA GLU A 69 17.88 -12.43 5.50
C GLU A 69 17.74 -13.51 4.42
N LEU A 70 17.43 -13.13 3.17
CA LEU A 70 17.22 -14.01 2.01
C LEU A 70 15.98 -14.91 2.11
N TYR A 71 14.98 -14.55 2.91
CA TYR A 71 13.69 -15.23 2.90
C TYR A 71 12.76 -14.63 1.85
N TYR A 72 12.02 -15.49 1.16
CA TYR A 72 10.97 -15.04 0.26
C TYR A 72 9.90 -14.28 1.01
N LEU A 73 9.51 -13.14 0.45
CA LEU A 73 8.40 -12.38 1.00
C LEU A 73 7.08 -13.10 0.73
N ASP A 74 6.27 -13.23 1.78
CA ASP A 74 4.92 -13.77 1.68
C ASP A 74 3.96 -12.96 2.55
N GLY A 75 2.79 -12.63 1.98
CA GLY A 75 1.76 -11.80 2.59
C GLY A 75 1.85 -10.31 2.26
N GLU A 76 1.24 -9.49 3.13
CA GLU A 76 1.06 -8.05 2.96
C GLU A 76 2.15 -7.23 3.67
N TYR A 77 2.73 -6.25 2.98
CA TYR A 77 3.77 -5.37 3.53
C TYR A 77 3.49 -3.90 3.17
N ASN A 78 3.62 -3.01 4.14
CA ASN A 78 3.77 -1.58 3.86
C ASN A 78 5.10 -1.36 3.15
N PHE A 79 5.10 -0.61 2.06
CA PHE A 79 6.31 -0.33 1.30
C PHE A 79 6.57 1.14 1.03
N VAL A 80 7.83 1.49 0.88
CA VAL A 80 8.31 2.78 0.39
C VAL A 80 9.36 2.56 -0.68
N LEU A 81 9.25 3.24 -1.81
CA LEU A 81 10.33 3.36 -2.79
C LEU A 81 11.07 4.68 -2.55
N THR A 82 12.33 4.62 -2.12
CA THR A 82 13.12 5.83 -1.81
C THR A 82 13.42 6.64 -3.07
N CYS A 83 13.68 7.95 -2.90
CA CYS A 83 14.02 8.86 -4.01
C CYS A 83 15.48 9.32 -3.99
N GLU A 84 16.36 8.52 -3.36
CA GLU A 84 17.80 8.69 -3.38
C GLU A 84 18.36 8.33 -4.78
N GLU A 85 19.65 8.59 -5.03
CA GLU A 85 20.28 8.30 -6.33
C GLU A 85 20.18 6.81 -6.72
N ALA A 86 20.34 5.92 -5.73
CA ALA A 86 20.03 4.50 -5.83
C ALA A 86 18.70 4.23 -5.10
N PRO A 87 17.55 4.24 -5.80
CA PRO A 87 16.25 3.98 -5.17
C PRO A 87 16.19 2.56 -4.62
N ARG A 88 15.67 2.42 -3.40
CA ARG A 88 15.47 1.12 -2.72
C ARG A 88 14.00 0.93 -2.37
N ILE A 89 13.53 -0.32 -2.45
CA ILE A 89 12.23 -0.68 -1.89
C ILE A 89 12.47 -1.08 -0.43
N LEU A 90 11.79 -0.40 0.49
CA LEU A 90 11.78 -0.71 1.91
C LEU A 90 10.42 -1.31 2.25
N CYS A 91 10.37 -2.46 2.93
CA CYS A 91 9.12 -3.15 3.29
C CYS A 91 9.10 -3.56 4.76
N ASP A 92 7.92 -3.46 5.38
CA ASP A 92 7.65 -4.05 6.70
C ASP A 92 6.15 -4.34 6.86
N LYS A 93 5.78 -5.35 7.67
CA LYS A 93 4.37 -5.73 7.88
C LYS A 93 3.59 -4.73 8.74
N THR A 94 4.26 -3.97 9.59
CA THR A 94 3.64 -3.23 10.69
C THR A 94 4.03 -1.75 10.76
N LEU A 95 5.25 -1.41 10.32
CA LEU A 95 5.77 -0.06 10.36
C LEU A 95 5.02 0.85 9.40
N HIS A 96 4.80 2.08 9.85
CA HIS A 96 4.19 3.11 9.03
C HIS A 96 5.15 3.63 7.96
N HIS A 97 4.61 4.02 6.81
CA HIS A 97 5.36 4.54 5.67
C HIS A 97 6.24 5.75 6.02
N SER A 98 5.76 6.64 6.89
CA SER A 98 6.54 7.81 7.34
C SER A 98 7.79 7.41 8.14
N TYR A 99 7.73 6.29 8.86
CA TYR A 99 8.84 5.80 9.68
C TYR A 99 9.86 5.10 8.79
N LEU A 100 9.37 4.21 7.90
CA LEU A 100 10.17 3.57 6.85
C LEU A 100 10.91 4.59 5.98
N ALA A 101 10.26 5.69 5.61
CA ALA A 101 10.85 6.73 4.78
C ALA A 101 11.67 7.78 5.55
N ASN A 102 11.72 7.73 6.88
CA ASN A 102 12.29 8.80 7.73
C ASN A 102 11.71 10.19 7.36
N GLY A 103 10.40 10.23 7.04
CA GLY A 103 9.68 11.41 6.58
C GLY A 103 10.22 12.07 5.30
N LYS A 104 11.11 11.40 4.55
CA LYS A 104 11.72 11.91 3.31
C LYS A 104 10.68 11.95 2.17
N LYS A 105 11.05 12.55 1.04
CA LYS A 105 10.25 12.35 -0.18
C LYS A 105 10.45 10.92 -0.65
N VAL A 106 9.48 10.38 -1.37
CA VAL A 106 9.49 9.00 -1.88
C VAL A 106 9.03 9.00 -3.34
N LEU A 107 9.36 7.96 -4.10
CA LEU A 107 8.86 7.78 -5.46
C LEU A 107 7.51 7.06 -5.49
N ALA A 108 7.26 6.20 -4.49
CA ALA A 108 5.99 5.55 -4.26
C ALA A 108 5.90 5.09 -2.81
N CYS A 109 4.67 4.84 -2.35
CA CYS A 109 4.40 4.21 -1.09
C CYS A 109 2.98 3.65 -1.08
N GLY A 110 2.77 2.61 -0.29
CA GLY A 110 1.48 1.93 -0.17
C GLY A 110 1.68 0.53 0.36
N THR A 111 0.96 -0.43 -0.19
CA THR A 111 1.10 -1.84 0.21
C THR A 111 1.54 -2.69 -0.97
N LEU A 112 2.42 -3.66 -0.74
CA LEU A 112 2.72 -4.75 -1.66
C LEU A 112 2.22 -6.06 -1.06
N VAL A 113 1.66 -6.92 -1.90
CA VAL A 113 1.23 -8.27 -1.52
C VAL A 113 2.05 -9.28 -2.32
N PHE A 114 2.67 -10.20 -1.60
CA PHE A 114 3.50 -11.25 -2.17
C PHE A 114 2.88 -12.62 -1.92
N LYS A 115 3.13 -13.54 -2.86
CA LYS A 115 2.84 -14.96 -2.71
C LYS A 115 4.09 -15.74 -3.09
N GLU A 116 4.71 -16.40 -2.12
CA GLU A 116 5.94 -17.20 -2.32
C GLU A 116 7.05 -16.40 -3.04
N GLY A 117 7.26 -15.14 -2.65
CA GLY A 117 8.23 -14.23 -3.25
C GLY A 117 7.76 -13.52 -4.52
N ALA A 118 6.68 -13.95 -5.16
CA ALA A 118 6.12 -13.26 -6.33
C ALA A 118 5.24 -12.08 -5.92
N LEU A 119 5.53 -10.88 -6.46
CA LEU A 119 4.68 -9.71 -6.25
C LEU A 119 3.39 -9.88 -7.06
N ILE A 120 2.23 -9.88 -6.41
CA ILE A 120 0.92 -10.14 -7.07
C ILE A 120 -0.01 -8.92 -7.07
N GLU A 121 0.09 -8.05 -6.06
CA GLU A 121 -0.78 -6.89 -5.92
C GLU A 121 -0.04 -5.70 -5.29
N MET A 122 -0.47 -4.50 -5.67
CA MET A 122 0.04 -3.24 -5.15
C MET A 122 -1.11 -2.27 -4.87
N THR A 123 -0.98 -1.46 -3.82
CA THR A 123 -1.94 -0.40 -3.48
C THR A 123 -1.23 0.93 -3.25
N ASN A 124 -1.98 2.04 -3.27
CA ASN A 124 -1.50 3.36 -2.85
C ASN A 124 -1.89 3.75 -1.42
N ASN A 125 -2.32 2.78 -0.61
CA ASN A 125 -2.75 3.01 0.77
C ASN A 125 -1.55 3.29 1.70
N SER A 126 -1.22 4.57 1.89
CA SER A 126 0.08 5.00 2.47
C SER A 126 -0.02 6.01 3.60
N GLY A 127 -1.20 6.14 4.22
CA GLY A 127 -1.43 7.01 5.38
C GLY A 127 -1.07 8.48 5.15
N HIS A 128 0.16 8.89 5.51
CA HIS A 128 0.62 10.28 5.51
C HIS A 128 1.04 10.82 4.13
N TYR A 129 1.34 9.96 3.16
CA TYR A 129 1.79 10.38 1.83
C TYR A 129 0.63 10.55 0.85
N LYS A 130 -0.31 9.58 0.80
CA LYS A 130 -1.50 9.56 -0.07
C LYS A 130 -1.15 9.94 -1.52
N PRO A 131 -0.33 9.13 -2.22
CA PRO A 131 -0.01 9.39 -3.60
C PRO A 131 -1.25 9.22 -4.46
N THR A 132 -1.34 10.02 -5.51
CA THR A 132 -2.38 9.86 -6.52
C THR A 132 -2.04 8.68 -7.44
N ASP A 133 -3.04 8.18 -8.15
CA ASP A 133 -2.82 7.11 -9.13
C ASP A 133 -1.82 7.51 -10.23
N GLU A 134 -1.88 8.77 -10.67
CA GLU A 134 -0.94 9.33 -11.63
C GLU A 134 0.50 9.42 -11.09
N GLU A 135 0.67 9.70 -9.79
CA GLU A 135 2.00 9.66 -9.15
C GLU A 135 2.55 8.23 -9.08
N MET A 136 1.68 7.22 -9.02
CA MET A 136 2.05 5.81 -8.87
C MET A 136 2.30 5.11 -10.22
N LEU A 137 1.73 5.60 -11.33
CA LEU A 137 1.72 4.92 -12.63
C LEU A 137 3.12 4.49 -13.11
N ALA A 138 4.12 5.37 -13.03
CA ALA A 138 5.48 5.04 -13.45
C ALA A 138 6.10 3.91 -12.60
N VAL A 139 5.80 3.89 -11.30
CA VAL A 139 6.31 2.86 -10.38
C VAL A 139 5.56 1.55 -10.55
N ILE A 140 4.24 1.57 -10.77
CA ILE A 140 3.45 0.36 -11.09
C ILE A 140 4.06 -0.34 -12.30
N LYS A 141 4.36 0.41 -13.36
CA LYS A 141 5.01 -0.10 -14.57
C LYS A 141 6.40 -0.66 -14.30
N ALA A 142 7.19 0.01 -13.46
CA ALA A 142 8.53 -0.43 -13.09
C ALA A 142 8.48 -1.77 -12.35
N LEU A 143 7.59 -1.88 -11.36
CA LEU A 143 7.42 -3.10 -10.56
C LEU A 143 6.78 -4.24 -11.36
N TYR A 144 5.92 -3.94 -12.33
CA TYR A 144 5.42 -4.95 -13.26
C TYR A 144 6.55 -5.60 -14.07
N VAL A 145 7.50 -4.79 -14.57
CA VAL A 145 8.70 -5.31 -15.25
C VAL A 145 9.60 -6.05 -14.27
N ALA A 146 9.86 -5.47 -13.09
CA ALA A 146 10.73 -6.03 -12.07
C ALA A 146 10.26 -7.39 -11.53
N SER A 147 8.94 -7.58 -11.45
CA SER A 147 8.29 -8.80 -10.99
C SER A 147 8.14 -9.87 -12.08
N GLY A 148 8.74 -9.68 -13.26
CA GLY A 148 8.55 -10.64 -14.35
C GLY A 148 7.09 -10.76 -14.77
N LYS A 149 6.32 -9.68 -14.60
CA LYS A 149 4.88 -9.56 -14.89
C LYS A 149 3.95 -10.32 -13.95
N THR A 150 4.39 -10.71 -12.75
CA THR A 150 3.51 -11.33 -11.77
C THR A 150 2.60 -10.33 -11.04
N LEU A 151 2.92 -9.03 -11.05
CA LEU A 151 2.06 -8.00 -10.48
C LEU A 151 0.78 -7.87 -11.32
N LEU A 152 -0.34 -8.40 -10.82
CA LEU A 152 -1.60 -8.50 -11.56
C LEU A 152 -2.49 -7.27 -11.35
N ASN A 153 -2.61 -6.86 -10.09
CA ASN A 153 -3.60 -5.87 -9.67
C ASN A 153 -2.96 -4.63 -9.07
N TYR A 154 -3.54 -3.47 -9.41
CA TYR A 154 -3.35 -2.23 -8.68
C TYR A 154 -4.67 -1.82 -8.04
N ILE A 155 -4.69 -1.63 -6.72
CA ILE A 155 -5.86 -1.16 -5.97
C ILE A 155 -5.68 0.32 -5.65
N SER A 156 -6.48 1.16 -6.29
CA SER A 156 -6.57 2.58 -5.99
C SER A 156 -7.46 2.83 -4.78
N TYR A 157 -6.89 3.55 -3.82
CA TYR A 157 -7.56 4.22 -2.73
C TYR A 157 -7.54 5.74 -2.99
N CYS A 158 -7.86 6.20 -4.20
CA CYS A 158 -8.17 7.60 -4.49
C CYS A 158 -9.68 7.93 -4.41
N THR A 159 -10.55 6.94 -4.58
CA THR A 159 -12.02 7.06 -4.53
C THR A 159 -12.60 6.46 -3.24
N VAL A 160 -13.86 6.73 -2.87
CA VAL A 160 -14.43 6.28 -1.56
C VAL A 160 -14.41 4.76 -1.45
N LYS A 161 -14.90 4.07 -2.47
CA LYS A 161 -14.76 2.64 -2.65
C LYS A 161 -13.47 2.36 -3.42
N PRO A 162 -12.58 1.48 -2.96
CA PRO A 162 -11.37 1.16 -3.71
C PRO A 162 -11.69 0.59 -5.08
N GLU A 163 -10.92 1.00 -6.09
CA GLU A 163 -11.05 0.55 -7.47
C GLU A 163 -9.87 -0.34 -7.83
N ILE A 164 -10.15 -1.46 -8.51
CA ILE A 164 -9.13 -2.44 -8.90
C ILE A 164 -8.86 -2.28 -10.40
N TYR A 165 -7.60 -2.16 -10.76
CA TYR A 165 -7.13 -2.02 -12.14
C TYR A 165 -6.17 -3.17 -12.49
N SER A 166 -6.28 -3.66 -13.71
CA SER A 166 -5.32 -4.61 -14.29
C SER A 166 -4.02 -3.89 -14.62
N VAL A 167 -2.91 -4.37 -14.05
CA VAL A 167 -1.58 -3.76 -14.26
C VAL A 167 -1.11 -3.95 -15.70
N ALA A 168 -1.51 -5.04 -16.35
CA ALA A 168 -1.22 -5.26 -17.76
C ALA A 168 -1.84 -4.17 -18.65
N ASP A 169 -3.04 -3.69 -18.33
CA ASP A 169 -3.67 -2.61 -19.06
C ASP A 169 -3.00 -1.26 -18.76
N LEU A 170 -2.68 -1.02 -17.48
CA LEU A 170 -1.95 0.18 -17.06
C LEU A 170 -0.55 0.28 -17.68
N GLU A 171 0.10 -0.85 -17.96
CA GLU A 171 1.41 -0.91 -18.61
C GLU A 171 1.39 -0.25 -19.98
N SER A 172 0.33 -0.53 -20.76
CA SER A 172 0.11 0.00 -22.10
C SER A 172 -0.45 1.43 -22.13
N SER A 173 -1.04 1.90 -21.02
CA SER A 173 -1.62 3.24 -20.93
C SER A 173 -0.55 4.32 -20.81
N ASN A 174 -0.74 5.51 -21.39
CA ASN A 174 0.18 6.64 -21.17
C ASN A 174 -0.19 7.50 -19.95
N ASP A 175 -1.46 7.47 -19.54
CA ASP A 175 -2.05 8.29 -18.49
C ASP A 175 -3.00 7.40 -17.67
N PHE A 176 -3.09 7.64 -16.36
CA PHE A 176 -4.03 6.91 -15.52
C PHE A 176 -5.49 7.33 -15.80
N ALA A 177 -5.72 8.55 -16.30
CA ALA A 177 -7.07 9.08 -16.54
C ALA A 177 -7.91 8.27 -17.55
N THR A 178 -7.26 7.50 -18.43
CA THR A 178 -7.94 6.63 -19.41
C THR A 178 -8.09 5.19 -18.94
N ALA A 179 -7.62 4.85 -17.74
CA ALA A 179 -7.73 3.51 -17.20
C ALA A 179 -9.19 3.20 -16.81
N VAL A 180 -9.64 2.00 -17.16
CA VAL A 180 -10.97 1.51 -16.80
C VAL A 180 -10.81 0.48 -15.68
N SER A 181 -11.58 0.64 -14.61
CA SER A 181 -11.55 -0.31 -13.50
C SER A 181 -12.10 -1.68 -13.91
N LEU A 182 -11.70 -2.75 -13.23
CA LEU A 182 -12.21 -4.10 -13.51
C LEU A 182 -13.72 -4.21 -13.26
N GLU A 183 -14.27 -3.48 -12.29
CA GLU A 183 -15.71 -3.49 -12.00
C GLU A 183 -16.54 -2.87 -13.14
N GLU A 184 -16.09 -1.74 -13.70
CA GLU A 184 -16.79 -1.08 -14.82
C GLU A 184 -16.85 -1.97 -16.07
N ARG A 185 -15.81 -2.78 -16.32
CA ARG A 185 -15.80 -3.72 -17.45
C ARG A 185 -16.85 -4.81 -17.33
N VAL A 186 -17.08 -5.32 -16.12
CA VAL A 186 -18.09 -6.35 -15.89
C VAL A 186 -19.49 -5.80 -16.21
N VAL A 187 -19.76 -4.55 -15.83
CA VAL A 187 -21.05 -3.89 -16.10
C VAL A 187 -21.26 -3.63 -17.60
N GLY A 188 -20.21 -3.18 -18.31
CA GLY A 188 -20.29 -2.95 -19.76
C GLY A 188 -20.65 -4.20 -20.56
N ASN A 189 -20.05 -5.35 -20.23
CA ASN A 189 -20.25 -6.61 -20.95
C ASN A 189 -21.65 -7.23 -20.74
N ILE A 190 -22.33 -6.89 -19.64
CA ILE A 190 -23.70 -7.38 -19.37
C ILE A 190 -24.71 -6.61 -20.22
N GLY A 191 -24.52 -5.30 -20.41
CA GLY A 191 -25.43 -4.45 -21.19
C GLY A 191 -25.49 -4.84 -22.67
N ASP A 192 -24.34 -5.18 -23.26
CA ASP A 192 -24.29 -5.56 -24.68
C ASP A 192 -24.92 -6.93 -24.95
N ASN A 193 -24.81 -7.88 -24.02
CA ASN A 193 -25.41 -9.20 -24.15
C ASN A 193 -26.92 -9.24 -23.85
N LEU A 194 -27.44 -8.36 -22.99
CA LEU A 194 -28.88 -8.26 -22.72
C LEU A 194 -29.68 -7.67 -23.90
N SER A 195 -29.04 -6.89 -24.78
CA SER A 195 -29.70 -6.36 -25.99
C SER A 195 -29.96 -7.43 -27.06
N VAL A 196 -29.26 -8.57 -27.00
CA VAL A 196 -29.36 -9.66 -27.98
C VAL A 196 -30.43 -10.69 -27.60
N ILE A 197 -30.78 -10.81 -26.31
CA ILE A 197 -31.74 -11.82 -25.83
C ILE A 197 -33.21 -11.36 -25.95
N SER A 198 -33.48 -10.06 -26.13
CA SER A 198 -34.85 -9.54 -26.27
C SER A 198 -35.51 -9.70 -27.67
N LYS A 199 -34.97 -10.55 -28.56
CA LYS A 199 -35.54 -10.74 -29.93
C LYS A 199 -35.66 -12.17 -30.45
N SER A 200 -35.42 -13.20 -29.65
CA SER A 200 -35.63 -14.58 -30.10
C SER A 200 -36.54 -15.35 -29.14
N GLN A 201 -37.78 -15.51 -29.61
CA GLN A 201 -38.59 -16.71 -29.49
C GLN A 201 -39.15 -17.04 -28.10
N GLU A 202 -40.38 -16.54 -27.88
CA GLU A 202 -41.48 -17.43 -27.48
C GLU A 202 -41.60 -18.50 -28.57
N ASP A 203 -41.23 -19.74 -28.26
CA ASP A 203 -41.84 -20.98 -28.78
C ASP A 203 -41.14 -22.17 -28.10
N GLU A 204 -41.96 -22.93 -27.37
CA GLU A 204 -41.93 -24.39 -27.17
C GLU A 204 -40.56 -25.08 -26.94
N GLU A 205 -40.32 -25.53 -25.70
CA GLU A 205 -40.29 -26.98 -25.36
C GLU A 205 -39.88 -27.17 -23.90
N GLU A 206 -40.87 -27.58 -23.11
CA GLU A 206 -40.75 -28.28 -21.84
C GLU A 206 -40.27 -29.70 -22.16
N GLU A 207 -39.10 -30.13 -21.67
CA GLU A 207 -38.90 -31.44 -21.01
C GLU A 207 -37.43 -31.70 -20.63
N GLU A 208 -37.29 -32.37 -19.48
CA GLU A 208 -36.20 -33.31 -19.17
C GLU A 208 -34.80 -32.75 -18.81
N TYR A 209 -34.60 -32.33 -17.55
CA TYR A 209 -33.29 -32.48 -16.86
C TYR A 209 -33.46 -32.71 -15.35
N LEU A 210 -33.73 -33.96 -14.97
CA LEU A 210 -33.54 -34.49 -13.61
C LEU A 210 -32.86 -35.86 -13.73
N GLU A 211 -31.56 -35.89 -14.05
CA GLU A 211 -30.69 -37.05 -13.76
C GLU A 211 -29.25 -36.75 -14.20
N LEU A 212 -28.42 -36.18 -13.31
CA LEU A 212 -26.95 -36.28 -13.36
C LEU A 212 -26.34 -35.57 -12.14
N ASN A 213 -26.51 -36.15 -10.95
CA ASN A 213 -25.65 -35.88 -9.78
C ASN A 213 -25.68 -37.08 -8.83
N ARG A 214 -25.24 -38.23 -9.35
CA ARG A 214 -24.86 -39.39 -8.56
C ARG A 214 -23.57 -39.95 -9.15
N VAL A 215 -22.60 -40.23 -8.28
CA VAL A 215 -21.26 -40.79 -8.56
C VAL A 215 -20.31 -39.72 -9.13
N VAL A 216 -19.33 -39.18 -8.41
CA VAL A 216 -18.15 -39.85 -7.86
C VAL A 216 -17.69 -39.17 -6.57
N SER A 217 -17.84 -39.85 -5.44
CA SER A 217 -16.90 -39.77 -4.33
C SER A 217 -16.00 -41.00 -4.43
N SER A 218 -14.68 -40.82 -4.57
CA SER A 218 -13.67 -41.62 -3.85
C SER A 218 -12.27 -41.49 -4.45
N SER A 219 -11.31 -41.40 -3.53
CA SER A 219 -9.88 -41.71 -3.65
C SER A 219 -9.05 -40.67 -4.44
N SER A 220 -7.85 -40.31 -4.00
CA SER A 220 -6.91 -41.07 -3.18
C SER A 220 -5.96 -40.12 -2.46
N ASP A 221 -5.60 -40.57 -1.27
CA ASP A 221 -4.60 -40.03 -0.39
C ASP A 221 -3.22 -40.05 -1.08
N TYR A 222 -2.54 -38.91 -1.07
CA TYR A 222 -1.09 -38.85 -1.27
C TYR A 222 -0.47 -38.25 -0.02
N ASP A 223 -0.07 -39.13 0.89
CA ASP A 223 0.85 -38.83 1.99
C ASP A 223 2.28 -38.74 1.42
N GLU A 224 2.75 -37.52 1.17
CA GLU A 224 4.14 -37.27 0.80
C GLU A 224 4.98 -37.05 2.07
N LYS A 225 5.70 -38.10 2.48
CA LYS A 225 6.66 -38.05 3.60
C LYS A 225 7.98 -37.45 3.13
N LEU A 226 8.18 -36.16 3.41
CA LEU A 226 9.50 -35.52 3.37
C LEU A 226 10.29 -35.88 4.64
N VAL A 227 11.37 -36.63 4.44
CA VAL A 227 12.38 -36.92 5.48
C VAL A 227 13.48 -35.86 5.39
N VAL A 228 13.57 -34.99 6.39
CA VAL A 228 14.73 -34.10 6.57
C VAL A 228 15.24 -34.23 8.01
N ASN A 229 16.51 -34.64 8.13
CA ASN A 229 17.35 -34.55 9.34
C ASN A 229 16.89 -35.29 10.62
N GLY A 230 16.54 -36.58 10.53
CA GLY A 230 16.84 -37.56 11.60
C GLY A 230 16.31 -37.29 13.02
N VAL A 231 15.34 -36.39 13.20
CA VAL A 231 14.71 -36.09 14.49
C VAL A 231 13.25 -36.51 14.40
N GLN A 232 12.87 -37.50 15.19
CA GLN A 232 11.46 -37.86 15.40
C GLN A 232 10.84 -36.81 16.33
N VAL A 233 9.82 -36.10 15.85
CA VAL A 233 8.97 -35.21 16.66
C VAL A 233 7.58 -35.82 16.68
N GLU A 234 7.12 -36.26 17.86
CA GLU A 234 5.73 -36.66 18.09
C GLU A 234 4.88 -35.38 18.23
N ILE A 235 3.92 -35.19 17.31
CA ILE A 235 2.95 -34.11 17.38
C ILE A 235 1.63 -34.71 17.88
N HIS A 236 1.27 -34.37 19.12
CA HIS A 236 -0.08 -34.60 19.64
C HIS A 236 -1.02 -33.51 19.10
N THR A 237 -1.94 -33.90 18.22
CA THR A 237 -3.08 -33.07 17.82
C THR A 237 -4.23 -33.30 18.82
N GLU A 238 -4.48 -32.30 19.67
CA GLU A 238 -5.73 -32.20 20.42
C GLU A 238 -6.82 -31.63 19.50
N GLU A 239 -7.85 -32.42 19.23
CA GLU A 239 -9.07 -31.99 18.56
C GLU A 239 -9.88 -31.11 19.52
N ASN A 240 -9.85 -29.79 19.31
CA ASN A 240 -10.79 -28.87 19.94
C ASN A 240 -11.95 -28.59 18.97
N GLU A 241 -13.13 -29.12 19.30
CA GLU A 241 -14.39 -28.73 18.66
C GLU A 241 -14.75 -27.27 18.99
N PRO A 242 -15.00 -26.39 18.01
CA PRO A 242 -15.69 -25.14 18.26
C PRO A 242 -17.19 -25.33 18.09
N SER A 243 -17.88 -25.41 19.23
CA SER A 243 -19.33 -25.20 19.30
C SER A 243 -19.66 -23.71 19.36
N GLN A 244 -20.86 -23.39 18.86
CA GLN A 244 -21.60 -22.12 19.01
C GLN A 244 -21.50 -21.12 17.85
N THR A 245 -22.42 -21.33 16.89
CA THR A 245 -23.00 -20.31 16.01
C THR A 245 -23.66 -19.20 16.85
N SER A 246 -23.02 -18.03 16.92
CA SER A 246 -23.66 -16.79 17.39
C SER A 246 -24.31 -16.07 16.21
N GLU A 247 -25.58 -15.71 16.36
CA GLU A 247 -26.36 -14.93 15.39
C GLU A 247 -25.69 -13.57 15.07
N PRO A 248 -25.79 -13.09 13.83
CA PRO A 248 -25.18 -11.82 13.43
C PRO A 248 -25.96 -10.66 14.05
N ARG A 249 -25.31 -10.00 15.02
CA ARG A 249 -25.77 -8.74 15.61
C ARG A 249 -25.66 -7.65 14.54
N GLU A 250 -26.76 -6.96 14.23
CA GLU A 250 -26.76 -5.80 13.33
C GLU A 250 -25.83 -4.71 13.89
N GLU A 251 -24.58 -4.69 13.44
CA GLU A 251 -23.64 -3.64 13.77
C GLU A 251 -23.94 -2.37 12.94
N ASP A 252 -23.89 -1.25 13.64
CA ASP A 252 -24.15 0.09 13.15
C ASP A 252 -23.16 0.48 12.04
N LYS A 253 -23.62 0.41 10.78
CA LYS A 253 -22.86 0.72 9.54
C LYS A 253 -22.14 2.08 9.58
N SER A 254 -22.57 3.02 10.43
CA SER A 254 -21.91 4.33 10.59
C SER A 254 -20.52 4.25 11.24
N LYS A 255 -20.24 3.22 12.06
CA LYS A 255 -18.93 2.99 12.68
C LYS A 255 -17.92 2.34 11.75
N GLU A 256 -18.40 1.67 10.70
CA GLU A 256 -17.54 0.98 9.74
C GLU A 256 -16.93 1.97 8.74
N VAL A 257 -17.72 2.93 8.26
CA VAL A 257 -17.27 4.01 7.36
C VAL A 257 -16.21 4.89 8.02
N THR A 258 -16.36 5.20 9.30
CA THR A 258 -15.38 6.01 10.05
C THR A 258 -14.06 5.25 10.25
N LYS A 259 -14.10 3.96 10.64
CA LYS A 259 -12.90 3.11 10.74
C LYS A 259 -12.16 2.94 9.42
N PHE A 260 -12.88 2.82 8.31
CA PHE A 260 -12.28 2.71 6.97
C PHE A 260 -11.53 4.00 6.58
N SER A 261 -12.10 5.17 6.89
CA SER A 261 -11.44 6.46 6.64
C SER A 261 -10.18 6.65 7.50
N GLU A 262 -10.18 6.20 8.76
CA GLU A 262 -9.05 6.34 9.69
C GLU A 262 -7.85 5.46 9.32
N ARG A 263 -8.09 4.23 8.84
CA ARG A 263 -7.02 3.37 8.32
C ARG A 263 -6.34 3.97 7.09
N ARG A 264 -7.12 4.59 6.20
CA ARG A 264 -6.63 5.14 4.93
C ARG A 264 -5.87 6.45 5.08
N PHE A 265 -6.27 7.31 6.03
CA PHE A 265 -5.81 8.69 6.04
C PHE A 265 -4.72 9.02 7.07
N GLY A 266 -4.24 8.00 7.79
CA GLY A 266 -3.45 8.20 9.01
C GLY A 266 -4.32 8.81 10.11
N ARG A 267 -3.96 8.58 11.38
CA ARG A 267 -4.63 9.28 12.46
C ARG A 267 -4.37 10.78 12.27
N ASN A 268 -5.45 11.58 12.22
CA ASN A 268 -5.28 13.03 12.36
C ASN A 268 -4.44 13.30 13.60
N MET A 269 -3.43 14.18 13.48
CA MET A 269 -2.61 14.52 14.62
C MET A 269 -3.52 15.04 15.73
N SER A 270 -3.59 14.31 16.83
CA SER A 270 -4.38 14.75 17.99
C SER A 270 -3.78 16.07 18.51
N GLU A 271 -4.61 16.86 19.18
CA GLU A 271 -4.16 18.09 19.83
C GLU A 271 -2.99 17.80 20.79
N ASN A 272 -3.06 16.69 21.52
CA ASN A 272 -1.99 16.22 22.40
C ASN A 272 -0.68 15.93 21.66
N LEU A 273 -0.73 15.25 20.50
CA LEU A 273 0.47 15.00 19.68
C LEU A 273 1.04 16.31 19.13
N THR A 274 0.18 17.24 18.73
CA THR A 274 0.59 18.56 18.26
C THR A 274 1.33 19.33 19.35
N ILE A 275 0.79 19.35 20.58
CA ILE A 275 1.43 19.97 21.74
C ILE A 275 2.77 19.29 22.04
N LYS A 276 2.81 17.96 22.02
CA LYS A 276 4.04 17.17 22.23
C LYS A 276 5.13 17.58 21.23
N TYR A 277 4.84 17.57 19.93
CA TYR A 277 5.84 17.91 18.90
C TYR A 277 6.29 19.37 18.96
N ARG A 278 5.40 20.31 19.34
CA ARG A 278 5.82 21.70 19.59
C ARG A 278 6.80 21.80 20.75
N LYS A 279 6.52 21.13 21.88
CA LYS A 279 7.43 21.10 23.03
C LYS A 279 8.81 20.53 22.70
N LEU A 280 8.86 19.46 21.90
CA LEU A 280 10.14 18.90 21.42
C LEU A 280 10.94 19.91 20.58
N LEU A 281 10.26 20.66 19.72
CA LEU A 281 10.90 21.69 18.89
C LEU A 281 11.34 22.91 19.72
N GLU A 282 10.54 23.35 20.69
CA GLU A 282 10.86 24.46 21.59
C GLU A 282 12.03 24.14 22.53
N GLY A 283 12.14 22.90 23.00
CA GLY A 283 13.23 22.45 23.87
C GLY A 283 14.58 22.34 23.15
N ASN A 284 14.59 22.26 21.83
CA ASN A 284 15.82 22.17 21.05
C ASN A 284 16.37 23.58 20.76
N SER A 285 17.51 23.91 21.40
CA SER A 285 18.16 25.23 21.34
C SER A 285 18.42 25.73 19.92
N PHE A 286 18.56 24.83 18.95
CA PHE A 286 18.65 25.16 17.53
C PHE A 286 17.49 26.06 17.07
N PHE A 287 16.24 25.74 17.45
CA PHE A 287 15.06 26.51 17.04
C PHE A 287 14.84 27.78 17.84
N GLN A 288 15.39 27.87 19.06
CA GLN A 288 15.33 29.10 19.86
C GLN A 288 16.19 30.23 19.27
N SER A 289 17.21 29.88 18.49
CA SER A 289 18.14 30.84 17.87
C SER A 289 17.69 31.40 16.52
N LEU A 290 16.60 30.88 15.93
CA LEU A 290 16.09 31.42 14.67
C LEU A 290 15.50 32.81 14.93
N PRO A 291 15.97 33.87 14.24
CA PRO A 291 15.39 35.19 14.39
C PRO A 291 13.90 35.09 14.05
N LYS A 292 13.04 35.53 14.98
CA LYS A 292 11.60 35.66 14.77
C LYS A 292 11.41 36.60 13.59
N GLN A 293 11.35 36.06 12.37
CA GLN A 293 10.97 36.84 11.20
C GLN A 293 9.53 37.25 11.45
N ALA A 294 9.36 38.54 11.75
CA ALA A 294 8.12 39.11 12.16
C ALA A 294 7.06 38.87 11.08
N GLU A 295 5.96 38.22 11.47
CA GLU A 295 4.67 38.35 10.80
C GLU A 295 4.22 39.81 10.90
N GLN A 296 4.83 40.69 10.11
CA GLN A 296 4.22 41.97 9.75
C GLN A 296 3.42 41.73 8.48
N VAL A 297 2.25 41.09 8.64
CA VAL A 297 1.19 41.19 7.64
C VAL A 297 0.64 42.61 7.74
N THR A 298 1.06 43.44 6.80
CA THR A 298 0.59 44.80 6.56
C THR A 298 -0.91 44.80 6.27
N THR A 299 -1.73 45.10 7.26
CA THR A 299 -3.13 45.51 7.08
C THR A 299 -3.17 47.02 6.79
N SER A 300 -2.78 47.43 5.58
CA SER A 300 -3.07 48.79 5.10
C SER A 300 -4.43 48.80 4.41
N VAL A 301 -5.48 49.05 5.18
CA VAL A 301 -6.81 49.39 4.67
C VAL A 301 -6.76 50.86 4.24
N ASN A 302 -6.75 51.10 2.92
CA ASN A 302 -6.99 52.44 2.37
C ASN A 302 -8.49 52.73 2.41
N LEU A 303 -8.90 53.60 3.31
CA LEU A 303 -10.16 54.34 3.26
C LEU A 303 -9.85 55.72 2.66
N THR A 304 -10.36 55.98 1.46
CA THR A 304 -10.49 57.34 0.93
C THR A 304 -11.97 57.63 0.68
N ALA A 305 -12.41 58.73 1.27
CA ALA A 305 -13.71 59.38 1.13
C ALA A 305 -13.81 60.17 -0.19
#